data_AF-A0A7Y1ZZ92-F1
#
_entry.id   AF-A0A7Y1ZZ92-F1
#
_cell.length_a   1.000
_cell.length_b   1.000
_cell.length_c   1.000
_cell.angle_alpha   90.00
_cell.angle_beta   90.00
_cell.angle_gamma   90.00
#
_symmetry.space_group_name_H-M   'P 1'
#
loop_
_entity.id
_entity.type
_entity.pdbx_description
1 polymer ?
#
loop_
_entity_poly.entity_id
_entity_poly.type
_entity_poly.pdbx_seq_one_letter_code
_entity_poly.pdbx_strand_id
1 'polypeptide(L)'
;MKRYKLHFLVFIILTSCNKGKVDPHVQIPELELEVDRFEVSTGEFQDFVRSVKYITTADSLQWSGVFNIERNEWEPVDQANWEKPDGKNVIDMDRPVTQVSYWDACAYCEWKKGRLPTAEEWDVIAGDVIVLGNVWQGIFPINDLGEDGFKTKVAPIGSFEANAIGVHDLFGNVWEWTSSTDRNGQMIIKGGSFLCDESFCSGYIPEKYQTTPKDSGLNHLGFRCVYDQ
;
A
#
# COMPACT_ATOMS: atom_id res chain seq x y z
N MET A 1 7.39 -50.05 56.68
CA MET A 1 7.99 -49.46 55.46
C MET A 1 6.88 -49.20 54.43
N LYS A 2 6.33 -47.98 54.40
CA LYS A 2 5.31 -47.57 53.42
C LYS A 2 6.00 -46.83 52.27
N ARG A 3 5.87 -47.35 51.05
CA ARG A 3 6.38 -46.72 49.81
C ARG A 3 5.39 -45.65 49.36
N TYR A 4 5.82 -44.39 49.31
CA TYR A 4 5.08 -43.30 48.68
C TYR A 4 5.41 -43.27 47.18
N LYS A 5 4.41 -43.45 46.32
CA LYS A 5 4.53 -43.20 44.86
C LYS A 5 4.45 -41.69 44.63
N LEU A 6 5.58 -41.07 44.28
CA LEU A 6 5.66 -39.69 43.85
C LEU A 6 5.04 -39.60 42.44
N HIS A 7 3.84 -39.02 42.31
CA HIS A 7 3.29 -38.65 41.01
C HIS A 7 4.03 -37.40 40.52
N PHE A 8 4.86 -37.56 39.49
CA PHE A 8 5.38 -36.45 38.71
C PHE A 8 4.21 -35.86 37.91
N LEU A 9 3.59 -34.80 38.43
CA LEU A 9 2.69 -33.97 37.65
C LEU A 9 3.58 -33.10 36.75
N VAL A 10 3.79 -33.55 35.52
CA VAL A 10 4.42 -32.73 34.47
C VAL A 10 3.44 -31.61 34.16
N PHE A 11 3.67 -30.43 34.72
CA PHE A 11 3.06 -29.20 34.25
C PHE A 11 3.63 -28.91 32.86
N ILE A 12 2.97 -29.43 31.83
CA ILE A 12 3.10 -28.90 30.48
C ILE A 12 2.49 -27.51 30.55
N ILE A 13 3.33 -26.49 30.73
CA ILE A 13 2.97 -25.13 30.41
C ILE A 13 2.73 -25.13 28.90
N LEU A 14 1.47 -25.31 28.51
CA LEU A 14 1.00 -24.90 27.20
C LEU A 14 1.22 -23.39 27.16
N THR A 15 2.36 -22.97 26.63
CA THR A 15 2.58 -21.61 26.19
C THR A 15 1.44 -21.30 25.23
N SER A 16 0.54 -20.47 25.72
CA SER A 16 -0.58 -19.93 24.98
C SER A 16 -0.14 -19.47 23.61
N CYS A 17 -0.96 -19.79 22.63
CA CYS A 17 -0.88 -19.42 21.23
C CYS A 17 -0.89 -17.89 21.08
N ASN A 18 0.24 -17.22 21.31
CA ASN A 18 0.54 -15.98 20.62
C ASN A 18 1.01 -16.41 19.23
N LYS A 19 0.08 -16.54 18.29
CA LYS A 19 0.44 -16.26 16.89
C LYS A 19 1.02 -14.85 16.93
N GLY A 20 2.35 -14.75 16.93
CA GLY A 20 3.05 -13.49 17.12
C GLY A 20 2.44 -12.48 16.18
N LYS A 21 1.91 -11.37 16.71
CA LYS A 21 1.59 -10.22 15.87
C LYS A 21 2.91 -9.88 15.18
N VAL A 22 2.94 -10.02 13.85
CA VAL A 22 4.08 -9.56 13.06
C VAL A 22 4.22 -8.07 13.34
N ASP A 23 5.45 -7.63 13.59
CA ASP A 23 5.74 -6.21 13.79
C ASP A 23 5.25 -5.44 12.55
N PRO A 24 4.34 -4.46 12.70
CA PRO A 24 3.84 -3.67 11.58
C PRO A 24 4.95 -2.86 10.91
N HIS A 25 6.09 -2.66 11.56
CA HIS A 25 7.22 -1.91 11.02
C HIS A 25 8.44 -2.82 10.76
N VAL A 26 9.31 -2.35 9.87
CA VAL A 26 10.60 -2.94 9.55
C VAL A 26 11.67 -1.87 9.78
N GLN A 27 12.72 -2.21 10.53
CA GLN A 27 13.86 -1.34 10.77
C GLN A 27 14.72 -1.26 9.51
N ILE A 28 15.15 -0.05 9.13
CA ILE A 28 16.12 0.20 8.06
C ILE A 28 17.35 0.89 8.67
N PRO A 29 18.29 0.14 9.27
CA PRO A 29 19.41 0.73 10.02
C PRO A 29 20.31 1.63 9.19
N GLU A 30 20.44 1.37 7.88
CA GLU A 30 21.25 2.20 6.98
C GLU A 30 20.69 3.61 6.79
N LEU A 31 19.37 3.78 7.00
CA LEU A 31 18.67 5.04 6.88
C LEU A 31 18.24 5.63 8.24
N GLU A 32 18.55 4.95 9.35
CA GLU A 32 18.09 5.32 10.70
C GLU A 32 16.56 5.56 10.78
N LEU A 33 15.79 4.72 10.07
CA LEU A 33 14.31 4.80 10.03
C LEU A 33 13.63 3.45 10.23
N GLU A 34 12.33 3.50 10.49
CA GLU A 34 11.40 2.38 10.37
C GLU A 34 10.47 2.60 9.18
N VAL A 35 10.04 1.54 8.52
CA VAL A 35 9.06 1.60 7.43
C VAL A 35 7.86 0.71 7.73
N ASP A 36 6.66 1.14 7.34
CA ASP A 36 5.48 0.28 7.32
C ASP A 36 5.70 -0.95 6.44
N ARG A 37 5.41 -2.13 7.00
CA ARG A 37 5.54 -3.42 6.30
C ARG A 37 4.64 -3.53 5.06
N PHE A 38 3.50 -2.87 5.11
CA PHE A 38 2.44 -2.92 4.11
C PHE A 38 2.09 -1.52 3.63
N GLU A 39 1.39 -1.42 2.51
CA GLU A 39 0.65 -0.21 2.13
C GLU A 39 -0.35 0.14 3.24
N VAL A 40 -0.67 1.42 3.42
CA VAL A 40 -1.72 1.83 4.35
C VAL A 40 -3.05 1.25 3.89
N SER A 41 -3.71 0.49 4.77
CA SER A 41 -4.99 -0.11 4.45
C SER A 41 -6.15 0.88 4.55
N THR A 42 -7.24 0.61 3.82
CA THR A 42 -8.53 1.31 3.96
C THR A 42 -9.02 1.30 5.40
N GLY A 43 -8.81 0.20 6.14
CA GLY A 43 -9.18 0.08 7.55
C GLY A 43 -8.40 1.03 8.46
N GLU A 44 -7.08 1.13 8.28
CA GLU A 44 -6.27 2.07 9.06
C GLU A 44 -6.58 3.52 8.69
N PHE A 45 -6.78 3.80 7.40
CA PHE A 45 -7.16 5.14 6.95
C PHE A 45 -8.55 5.54 7.48
N GLN A 46 -9.48 4.59 7.58
CA GLN A 46 -10.78 4.80 8.23
C GLN A 46 -10.62 5.21 9.70
N ASP A 47 -9.70 4.60 10.44
CA ASP A 47 -9.42 4.96 11.83
C ASP A 47 -8.90 6.40 11.94
N PHE A 48 -8.00 6.79 11.04
CA PHE A 48 -7.54 8.18 10.91
C PHE A 48 -8.73 9.13 10.65
N VAL A 49 -9.49 8.90 9.57
CA VAL A 49 -10.62 9.75 9.18
C VAL A 49 -11.63 9.90 10.31
N ARG A 50 -11.99 8.81 10.99
CA ARG A 50 -12.95 8.86 12.11
C ARG A 50 -12.40 9.54 13.34
N SER A 51 -11.13 9.32 13.67
CA SER A 51 -10.53 9.84 14.91
C SER A 51 -10.39 11.36 14.89
N VAL A 52 -10.04 11.94 13.75
CA VAL A 52 -9.84 13.40 13.61
C VAL A 52 -10.92 14.09 12.78
N LYS A 53 -11.93 13.34 12.30
CA LYS A 53 -12.98 13.82 11.37
C LYS A 53 -12.37 14.46 10.12
N TYR A 54 -11.37 13.80 9.57
CA TYR A 54 -10.67 14.27 8.37
C TYR A 54 -11.62 14.30 7.17
N ILE A 55 -11.44 15.28 6.28
CA ILE A 55 -12.14 15.37 5.00
C ILE A 55 -11.07 15.28 3.93
N THR A 56 -11.09 14.23 3.12
CA THR A 56 -10.09 14.05 2.06
C THR A 56 -10.28 15.05 0.93
N THR A 57 -9.26 15.20 0.08
CA THR A 57 -9.35 16.00 -1.14
C THR A 57 -10.49 15.50 -2.04
N ALA A 58 -10.64 14.19 -2.23
CA ALA A 58 -11.73 13.60 -2.99
C ALA A 58 -13.11 13.87 -2.36
N ASP A 59 -13.24 13.79 -1.03
CA ASP A 59 -14.49 14.11 -0.33
C ASP A 59 -14.87 15.59 -0.47
N SER A 60 -13.88 16.50 -0.45
CA SER A 60 -14.10 17.93 -0.64
C SER A 60 -14.50 18.26 -2.09
N LEU A 61 -13.93 17.56 -3.06
CA LEU A 61 -14.22 17.76 -4.49
C LEU A 61 -15.50 17.05 -4.93
N GLN A 62 -15.92 16.00 -4.21
CA GLN A 62 -17.02 15.09 -4.56
C GLN A 62 -16.82 14.31 -5.86
N TRP A 63 -15.57 14.18 -6.30
CA TRP A 63 -15.16 13.35 -7.42
C TRP A 63 -13.68 12.99 -7.26
N SER A 64 -13.25 11.94 -7.96
CA SER A 64 -11.83 11.59 -8.07
C SER A 64 -11.55 10.90 -9.41
N GLY A 65 -10.27 10.74 -9.76
CA GLY A 65 -9.84 10.11 -10.99
C GLY A 65 -9.99 8.59 -10.94
N VAL A 66 -10.69 8.02 -11.92
CA VAL A 66 -10.80 6.56 -12.07
C VAL A 66 -10.35 6.17 -13.46
N PHE A 67 -9.46 5.20 -13.55
CA PHE A 67 -9.06 4.66 -14.85
C PHE A 67 -10.16 3.76 -15.40
N ASN A 68 -10.72 4.13 -16.56
CA ASN A 68 -11.68 3.34 -17.29
C ASN A 68 -10.94 2.41 -18.26
N ILE A 69 -10.92 1.13 -17.93
CA ILE A 69 -10.20 0.10 -18.70
C ILE A 69 -10.82 -0.09 -20.09
N GLU A 70 -12.15 -0.08 -20.20
CA GLU A 70 -12.85 -0.26 -21.49
C GLU A 70 -12.53 0.87 -22.47
N ARG A 71 -12.38 2.09 -21.96
CA ARG A 71 -12.10 3.30 -22.76
C ARG A 71 -10.62 3.66 -22.82
N ASN A 72 -9.78 2.99 -22.04
CA ASN A 72 -8.35 3.26 -21.90
C ASN A 72 -8.05 4.73 -21.54
N GLU A 73 -8.83 5.31 -20.64
CA GLU A 73 -8.70 6.72 -20.27
C GLU A 73 -9.04 6.98 -18.80
N TRP A 74 -8.47 8.06 -18.27
CA TRP A 74 -8.82 8.58 -16.95
C TRP A 74 -10.10 9.39 -17.03
N GLU A 75 -11.08 9.05 -16.21
CA GLU A 75 -12.37 9.74 -16.12
C GLU A 75 -12.55 10.36 -14.74
N PRO A 76 -13.09 11.59 -14.65
CA PRO A 76 -13.61 12.10 -13.39
C PRO A 76 -14.88 11.32 -13.04
N VAL A 77 -14.91 10.69 -11.86
CA VAL A 77 -16.07 9.94 -11.39
C VAL A 77 -16.63 10.58 -10.13
N ASP A 78 -17.88 11.03 -10.22
CA ASP A 78 -18.62 11.59 -9.08
C ASP A 78 -18.66 10.58 -7.92
N GLN A 79 -18.49 11.09 -6.70
CA GLN A 79 -18.48 10.32 -5.46
C GLN A 79 -17.37 9.27 -5.34
N ALA A 80 -16.42 9.20 -6.29
CA ALA A 80 -15.22 8.40 -6.11
C ALA A 80 -14.38 8.98 -4.97
N ASN A 81 -14.10 8.16 -3.96
CA ASN A 81 -13.29 8.50 -2.81
C ASN A 81 -12.64 7.24 -2.22
N TRP A 82 -11.95 7.38 -1.09
CA TRP A 82 -11.22 6.27 -0.46
C TRP A 82 -12.13 5.12 0.02
N GLU A 83 -13.38 5.41 0.40
CA GLU A 83 -14.36 4.36 0.76
C GLU A 83 -14.94 3.66 -0.47
N LYS A 84 -15.15 4.42 -1.56
CA LYS A 84 -15.72 3.96 -2.83
C LYS A 84 -14.82 4.35 -4.00
N PRO A 85 -13.74 3.61 -4.28
CA PRO A 85 -12.77 4.03 -5.28
C PRO A 85 -13.31 4.16 -6.71
N ASP A 86 -14.43 3.52 -7.02
CA ASP A 86 -15.15 3.60 -8.30
C ASP A 86 -16.41 4.48 -8.25
N GLY A 87 -16.63 5.19 -7.14
CA GLY A 87 -17.80 6.02 -6.85
C GLY A 87 -19.07 5.26 -6.47
N LYS A 88 -19.05 3.93 -6.47
CA LYS A 88 -20.26 3.09 -6.30
C LYS A 88 -20.10 2.05 -5.19
N ASN A 89 -19.05 1.26 -5.25
CA ASN A 89 -18.85 0.08 -4.42
C ASN A 89 -17.92 0.39 -3.26
N VAL A 90 -18.35 0.04 -2.05
CA VAL A 90 -17.50 0.15 -0.86
C VAL A 90 -16.41 -0.92 -0.94
N ILE A 91 -15.15 -0.51 -0.75
CA ILE A 91 -14.00 -1.40 -0.79
C ILE A 91 -13.76 -2.13 0.55
N ASP A 92 -13.16 -3.32 0.50
CA ASP A 92 -12.80 -4.07 1.71
C ASP A 92 -11.73 -3.31 2.53
N MET A 93 -11.74 -3.49 3.86
CA MET A 93 -10.85 -2.77 4.78
C MET A 93 -9.39 -3.21 4.71
N ASP A 94 -9.12 -4.38 4.12
CA ASP A 94 -7.79 -4.94 3.95
C ASP A 94 -7.14 -4.56 2.60
N ARG A 95 -7.80 -3.74 1.78
CA ARG A 95 -7.22 -3.18 0.56
C ARG A 95 -6.33 -1.99 0.87
N PRO A 96 -5.32 -1.69 0.04
CA PRO A 96 -4.61 -0.42 0.12
C PRO A 96 -5.60 0.72 -0.08
N VAL A 97 -5.46 1.77 0.73
CA VAL A 97 -6.25 2.97 0.54
C VAL A 97 -5.84 3.64 -0.78
N THR A 98 -6.84 4.01 -1.59
CA THR A 98 -6.65 4.74 -2.86
C THR A 98 -7.54 5.98 -2.89
N GLN A 99 -7.56 6.73 -4.00
CA GLN A 99 -8.29 8.00 -4.11
C GLN A 99 -7.90 9.03 -3.04
N VAL A 100 -6.66 8.94 -2.56
CA VAL A 100 -6.06 9.86 -1.61
C VAL A 100 -4.99 10.69 -2.31
N SER A 101 -5.05 12.00 -2.12
CA SER A 101 -4.05 12.94 -2.63
C SER A 101 -2.74 12.86 -1.83
N TYR A 102 -1.71 13.54 -2.32
CA TYR A 102 -0.46 13.71 -1.57
C TYR A 102 -0.71 14.34 -0.19
N TRP A 103 -1.64 15.30 -0.11
CA TRP A 103 -1.97 15.98 1.14
C TRP A 103 -2.66 15.06 2.15
N ASP A 104 -3.55 14.20 1.65
CA ASP A 104 -4.26 13.21 2.48
C ASP A 104 -3.27 12.18 3.03
N ALA A 105 -2.33 11.74 2.19
CA ALA A 105 -1.27 10.81 2.58
C ALA A 105 -0.30 11.42 3.62
N CYS A 106 0.13 12.68 3.42
CA CYS A 106 0.92 13.40 4.42
C CYS A 106 0.18 13.55 5.76
N ALA A 107 -1.09 13.94 5.73
CA ALA A 107 -1.89 14.13 6.93
C ALA A 107 -2.06 12.83 7.74
N TYR A 108 -2.24 11.70 7.04
CA TYR A 108 -2.27 10.39 7.69
C TYR A 108 -0.92 10.04 8.32
N CYS A 109 0.19 10.18 7.58
CA CYS A 109 1.50 9.83 8.13
C CYS A 109 1.85 10.72 9.32
N GLU A 110 1.54 12.02 9.27
CA GLU A 110 1.74 12.93 10.40
C GLU A 110 0.90 12.52 11.62
N TRP A 111 -0.35 12.09 11.42
CA TRP A 111 -1.20 11.55 12.49
C TRP A 111 -0.60 10.29 13.14
N LYS A 112 0.07 9.44 12.34
CA LYS A 112 0.86 8.30 12.81
C LYS A 112 2.23 8.68 13.40
N LYS A 113 2.60 9.97 13.41
CA LYS A 113 3.93 10.50 13.79
C LYS A 113 5.06 10.03 12.87
N GLY A 114 4.73 9.69 11.63
CA GLY A 114 5.67 9.41 10.56
C GLY A 114 5.60 10.47 9.46
N ARG A 115 6.15 10.11 8.30
CA ARG A 115 6.13 10.90 7.07
C ARG A 115 6.07 9.97 5.86
N LEU A 116 5.84 10.53 4.67
CA LEU A 116 6.08 9.78 3.44
C LEU A 116 7.60 9.56 3.26
N PRO A 117 8.01 8.42 2.67
CA PRO A 117 9.39 8.24 2.25
C PRO A 117 9.73 9.22 1.12
N THR A 118 10.99 9.63 1.04
CA THR A 118 11.56 10.18 -0.19
C THR A 118 11.62 9.08 -1.25
N ALA A 119 11.72 9.45 -2.53
CA ALA A 119 11.90 8.46 -3.60
C ALA A 119 13.20 7.65 -3.41
N GLU A 120 14.25 8.29 -2.89
CA GLU A 120 15.53 7.68 -2.59
C GLU A 120 15.44 6.66 -1.44
N GLU A 121 14.74 7.00 -0.35
CA GLU A 121 14.48 6.04 0.73
C GLU A 121 13.62 4.88 0.25
N TRP A 122 12.61 5.16 -0.59
CA TRP A 122 11.77 4.13 -1.19
C TRP A 122 12.59 3.13 -2.00
N ASP A 123 13.57 3.59 -2.79
CA ASP A 123 14.45 2.72 -3.57
C ASP A 123 15.32 1.82 -2.67
N VAL A 124 15.83 2.35 -1.57
CA VAL A 124 16.58 1.55 -0.57
C VAL A 124 15.67 0.51 0.11
N ILE A 125 14.45 0.89 0.46
CA ILE A 125 13.44 -0.01 1.04
C ILE A 125 13.08 -1.12 0.05
N ALA A 126 12.93 -0.79 -1.22
CA ALA A 126 12.55 -1.74 -2.26
C ALA A 126 13.68 -2.74 -2.54
N GLY A 127 14.92 -2.25 -2.62
CA GLY A 127 16.10 -3.02 -2.93
C GLY A 127 16.17 -3.47 -4.39
N ASP A 128 17.25 -4.15 -4.74
CA ASP A 128 17.55 -4.53 -6.14
C ASP A 128 16.79 -5.77 -6.63
N VAL A 129 16.28 -6.60 -5.72
CA VAL A 129 15.57 -7.84 -6.06
C VAL A 129 14.08 -7.57 -6.13
N ILE A 130 13.55 -7.58 -7.36
CA ILE A 130 12.13 -7.37 -7.62
C ILE A 130 11.33 -8.59 -7.17
N VAL A 131 10.43 -8.38 -6.22
CA VAL A 131 9.35 -9.30 -5.88
C VAL A 131 8.07 -8.73 -6.46
N LEU A 132 7.62 -9.28 -7.58
CA LEU A 132 6.41 -8.81 -8.27
C LEU A 132 5.16 -9.09 -7.44
N GLY A 133 4.34 -8.07 -7.29
CA GLY A 133 3.01 -8.13 -6.71
C GLY A 133 1.91 -8.23 -7.79
N ASN A 134 0.77 -7.60 -7.50
CA ASN A 134 -0.38 -7.55 -8.40
C ASN A 134 -0.13 -6.60 -9.58
N VAL A 135 -0.08 -7.12 -10.79
CA VAL A 135 0.17 -6.37 -12.02
C VAL A 135 -0.77 -6.88 -13.12
N TRP A 136 -0.78 -6.26 -14.29
CA TRP A 136 -1.59 -6.76 -15.40
C TRP A 136 -0.87 -7.93 -16.09
N GLN A 137 -1.57 -9.03 -16.36
CA GLN A 137 -1.04 -10.10 -17.23
C GLN A 137 -1.91 -10.25 -18.49
N GLY A 138 -1.31 -10.21 -19.68
CA GLY A 138 -2.03 -10.40 -20.94
C GLY A 138 -1.88 -9.22 -21.88
N ILE A 139 -2.97 -8.83 -22.56
CA ILE A 139 -2.93 -7.72 -23.54
C ILE A 139 -3.63 -6.54 -22.89
N PHE A 140 -2.88 -5.56 -22.39
CA PHE A 140 -3.47 -4.34 -21.86
C PHE A 140 -4.09 -3.48 -23.00
N PRO A 141 -5.25 -2.82 -22.81
CA PRO A 141 -6.25 -2.98 -21.74
C PRO A 141 -7.33 -4.02 -22.07
N ILE A 142 -7.08 -4.90 -23.06
CA ILE A 142 -8.08 -5.78 -23.68
C ILE A 142 -8.42 -7.01 -22.82
N ASN A 143 -7.41 -7.65 -22.23
CA ASN A 143 -7.61 -8.88 -21.47
C ASN A 143 -6.56 -9.01 -20.36
N ASP A 144 -7.06 -8.96 -19.12
CA ASP A 144 -6.31 -9.29 -17.92
C ASP A 144 -6.56 -10.76 -17.54
N LEU A 145 -5.50 -11.55 -17.64
CA LEU A 145 -5.49 -12.98 -17.34
C LEU A 145 -5.66 -13.23 -15.83
N GLY A 146 -5.26 -12.29 -14.97
CA GLY A 146 -5.31 -12.42 -13.51
C GLY A 146 -4.60 -13.66 -12.99
N GLU A 147 -3.41 -13.93 -13.53
CA GLU A 147 -2.58 -15.07 -13.13
C GLU A 147 -2.07 -14.92 -11.69
N ASP A 148 -1.99 -13.69 -11.20
CA ASP A 148 -1.71 -13.33 -9.80
C ASP A 148 -2.92 -13.46 -8.86
N GLY A 149 -4.09 -13.84 -9.38
CA GLY A 149 -5.34 -14.00 -8.64
C GLY A 149 -6.24 -12.76 -8.59
N PHE A 150 -5.81 -11.63 -9.15
CA PHE A 150 -6.56 -10.39 -9.17
C PHE A 150 -6.75 -9.92 -10.63
N LYS A 151 -8.00 -9.58 -10.99
CA LYS A 151 -8.32 -9.05 -12.32
C LYS A 151 -8.78 -7.62 -12.15
N THR A 152 -8.05 -6.70 -12.77
CA THR A 152 -8.43 -5.29 -12.90
C THR A 152 -8.82 -4.63 -11.57
N LYS A 153 -8.15 -5.00 -10.48
CA LYS A 153 -8.43 -4.51 -9.13
C LYS A 153 -7.23 -4.69 -8.21
N VAL A 154 -7.20 -3.92 -7.14
CA VAL A 154 -6.23 -4.07 -6.06
C VAL A 154 -6.40 -5.40 -5.31
N ALA A 155 -5.29 -5.94 -4.81
CA ALA A 155 -5.21 -7.07 -3.90
C ALA A 155 -5.30 -6.58 -2.43
N PRO A 156 -5.61 -7.46 -1.46
CA PRO A 156 -5.38 -7.13 -0.05
C PRO A 156 -3.90 -6.84 0.21
N ILE A 157 -3.62 -5.97 1.17
CA ILE A 157 -2.25 -5.71 1.60
C ILE A 157 -1.59 -6.99 2.14
N GLY A 158 -0.31 -7.16 1.87
CA GLY A 158 0.48 -8.34 2.22
C GLY A 158 0.13 -9.61 1.44
N SER A 159 -0.50 -9.50 0.26
CA SER A 159 -0.90 -10.67 -0.53
C SER A 159 0.26 -11.39 -1.19
N PHE A 160 1.33 -10.65 -1.50
CA PHE A 160 2.50 -11.19 -2.19
C PHE A 160 3.67 -11.36 -1.24
N GLU A 161 4.67 -12.12 -1.68
CA GLU A 161 5.87 -12.37 -0.90
C GLU A 161 6.57 -11.07 -0.50
N ALA A 162 7.18 -11.08 0.68
CA ALA A 162 7.97 -9.94 1.13
C ALA A 162 9.32 -9.89 0.41
N ASN A 163 9.91 -8.70 0.30
CA ASN A 163 11.30 -8.57 -0.11
C ASN A 163 12.27 -9.03 1.01
N ALA A 164 13.58 -8.90 0.76
CA ALA A 164 14.62 -9.42 1.66
C ALA A 164 14.58 -8.84 3.09
N ILE A 165 13.98 -7.66 3.29
CA ILE A 165 13.84 -7.01 4.60
C ILE A 165 12.44 -7.21 5.21
N GLY A 166 11.54 -7.89 4.49
CA GLY A 166 10.21 -8.23 4.98
C GLY A 166 9.14 -7.20 4.67
N VAL A 167 9.36 -6.32 3.69
CA VAL A 167 8.36 -5.34 3.21
C VAL A 167 7.62 -5.92 2.00
N HIS A 168 6.29 -5.76 1.96
CA HIS A 168 5.43 -6.37 0.95
C HIS A 168 4.94 -5.36 -0.10
N ASP A 169 4.52 -5.90 -1.25
CA ASP A 169 3.74 -5.22 -2.30
C ASP A 169 4.38 -3.95 -2.89
N LEU A 170 5.70 -3.82 -2.82
CA LEU A 170 6.42 -2.66 -3.34
C LEU A 170 6.34 -2.54 -4.88
N PHE A 171 6.19 -3.65 -5.60
CA PHE A 171 6.19 -3.68 -7.07
C PHE A 171 4.87 -4.22 -7.62
N GLY A 172 3.86 -3.36 -7.69
CA GLY A 172 2.50 -3.69 -8.11
C GLY A 172 1.47 -3.22 -7.10
N ASN A 173 0.27 -3.77 -7.17
CA ASN A 173 -0.89 -3.41 -6.37
C ASN A 173 -1.31 -1.94 -6.54
N VAL A 174 -0.72 -0.99 -5.81
CA VAL A 174 -0.89 0.44 -6.05
C VAL A 174 0.44 1.16 -6.18
N TRP A 175 0.45 2.24 -6.95
CA TRP A 175 1.53 3.21 -6.87
C TRP A 175 1.60 3.77 -5.45
N GLU A 176 2.79 4.20 -5.04
CA GLU A 176 3.00 4.79 -3.72
C GLU A 176 3.49 6.23 -3.81
N TRP A 177 2.83 7.13 -3.08
CA TRP A 177 3.29 8.51 -2.89
C TRP A 177 4.66 8.56 -2.21
N THR A 178 5.53 9.44 -2.72
CA THR A 178 6.78 9.84 -2.05
C THR A 178 6.77 11.33 -1.76
N SER A 179 7.67 11.81 -0.89
CA SER A 179 7.86 13.24 -0.63
C SER A 179 8.76 13.95 -1.65
N SER A 180 9.31 13.23 -2.64
CA SER A 180 10.22 13.79 -3.65
C SER A 180 9.46 14.36 -4.85
N THR A 181 9.99 15.41 -5.47
CA THR A 181 9.41 16.03 -6.68
C THR A 181 10.35 15.99 -7.87
N ASP A 182 9.78 15.98 -9.07
CA ASP A 182 10.54 16.22 -10.30
C ASP A 182 10.93 17.71 -10.46
N ARG A 183 11.59 18.03 -11.58
CA ARG A 183 12.03 19.41 -11.89
C ARG A 183 10.88 20.39 -12.11
N ASN A 184 9.67 19.89 -12.35
CA ASN A 184 8.46 20.68 -12.57
C ASN A 184 7.61 20.80 -11.28
N GLY A 185 8.07 20.23 -10.17
CA GLY A 185 7.34 20.23 -8.90
C GLY A 185 6.19 19.23 -8.84
N GLN A 186 6.11 18.28 -9.78
CA GLN A 186 5.19 17.16 -9.69
C GLN A 186 5.74 16.11 -8.72
N MET A 187 4.86 15.45 -7.97
CA MET A 187 5.27 14.46 -6.98
C MET A 187 5.68 13.17 -7.67
N ILE A 188 6.75 12.56 -7.20
CA ILE A 188 7.23 11.26 -7.67
C ILE A 188 6.41 10.16 -6.99
N ILE A 189 5.90 9.23 -7.78
CA ILE A 189 5.24 8.00 -7.32
C ILE A 189 6.04 6.78 -7.78
N LYS A 190 6.08 5.74 -6.96
CA LYS A 190 6.94 4.55 -7.13
C LYS A 190 6.15 3.24 -7.08
N GLY A 191 6.72 2.16 -7.61
CA GLY A 191 6.21 0.79 -7.44
C GLY A 191 5.33 0.24 -8.57
N GLY A 192 4.66 1.08 -9.35
CA GLY A 192 3.66 0.59 -10.31
C GLY A 192 2.35 0.18 -9.62
N SER A 193 1.40 -0.38 -10.37
CA SER A 193 0.09 -0.78 -9.84
C SER A 193 -0.45 -2.00 -10.57
N PHE A 194 -1.63 -2.48 -10.18
CA PHE A 194 -2.37 -3.54 -10.87
C PHE A 194 -2.69 -3.24 -12.36
N LEU A 195 -2.57 -1.97 -12.80
CA LEU A 195 -2.73 -1.57 -14.20
C LEU A 195 -1.43 -1.64 -15.02
N CYS A 196 -0.31 -2.00 -14.39
CA CYS A 196 1.00 -1.97 -15.02
C CYS A 196 1.32 -3.27 -15.77
N ASP A 197 1.82 -3.09 -16.98
CA ASP A 197 2.23 -4.12 -17.95
C ASP A 197 3.44 -3.60 -18.71
N GLU A 198 4.34 -4.48 -19.16
CA GLU A 198 5.59 -4.09 -19.85
C GLU A 198 5.34 -3.13 -21.04
N SER A 199 4.21 -3.27 -21.73
CA SER A 199 3.87 -2.48 -22.92
C SER A 199 3.21 -1.13 -22.62
N PHE A 200 2.69 -0.91 -21.40
CA PHE A 200 1.91 0.28 -21.05
C PHE A 200 2.48 1.06 -19.87
N CYS A 201 2.68 0.37 -18.74
CA CYS A 201 3.26 0.93 -17.53
C CYS A 201 4.28 -0.06 -16.98
N SER A 202 5.55 0.32 -17.01
CA SER A 202 6.64 -0.47 -16.43
C SER A 202 7.10 0.07 -15.08
N GLY A 203 6.18 0.69 -14.32
CA GLY A 203 6.43 1.32 -13.03
C GLY A 203 6.96 0.39 -11.94
N TYR A 204 6.77 -0.92 -12.10
CA TYR A 204 7.30 -1.97 -11.22
C TYR A 204 8.80 -2.26 -11.46
N ILE A 205 9.46 -1.53 -12.37
CA ILE A 205 10.92 -1.56 -12.50
C ILE A 205 11.51 -0.56 -11.48
N PRO A 206 12.43 -0.97 -10.59
CA PRO A 206 12.96 -0.15 -9.50
C PRO A 206 13.37 1.26 -9.91
N GLU A 207 14.08 1.40 -11.04
CA GLU A 207 14.60 2.67 -11.54
C GLU A 207 13.52 3.59 -12.13
N LYS A 208 12.30 3.07 -12.35
CA LYS A 208 11.21 3.82 -12.95
C LYS A 208 10.36 4.49 -11.88
N TYR A 209 9.78 5.60 -12.28
CA TYR A 209 8.79 6.35 -11.52
C TYR A 209 7.81 7.00 -12.49
N GLN A 210 6.67 7.40 -11.96
CA GLN A 210 5.78 8.35 -12.62
C GLN A 210 5.66 9.61 -11.78
N THR A 211 5.06 10.65 -12.35
CA THR A 211 4.79 11.89 -11.64
C THR A 211 3.31 12.24 -11.74
N THR A 212 2.79 12.85 -10.68
CA THR A 212 1.40 13.29 -10.67
C THR A 212 1.24 14.54 -9.79
N PRO A 213 0.27 15.44 -10.08
CA PRO A 213 -0.02 16.59 -9.24
C PRO A 213 -0.42 16.21 -7.80
N LYS A 214 -0.08 17.07 -6.83
CA LYS A 214 -0.31 16.83 -5.40
C LYS A 214 -1.77 16.60 -5.02
N ASP A 215 -2.70 17.16 -5.78
CA ASP A 215 -4.14 17.11 -5.56
C ASP A 215 -4.84 15.95 -6.28
N SER A 216 -4.09 15.10 -7.01
CA SER A 216 -4.66 13.96 -7.71
C SER A 216 -5.05 12.84 -6.75
N GLY A 217 -6.29 12.35 -6.83
CA GLY A 217 -6.68 11.04 -6.31
C GLY A 217 -6.90 10.07 -7.47
N LEU A 218 -6.30 8.88 -7.38
CA LEU A 218 -6.38 7.85 -8.43
C LEU A 218 -6.73 6.49 -7.82
N ASN A 219 -7.51 5.66 -8.52
CA ASN A 219 -7.94 4.33 -8.07
C ASN A 219 -6.81 3.28 -8.02
N HIS A 220 -5.58 3.67 -8.35
CA HIS A 220 -4.40 2.82 -8.37
C HIS A 220 -3.20 3.42 -7.63
N LEU A 221 -3.42 4.45 -6.80
CA LEU A 221 -2.39 5.20 -6.09
C LEU A 221 -2.76 5.29 -4.61
N GLY A 222 -1.88 4.74 -3.78
CA GLY A 222 -1.91 4.79 -2.32
C GLY A 222 -0.56 5.23 -1.77
N PHE A 223 -0.17 4.73 -0.61
CA PHE A 223 1.08 5.10 0.06
C PHE A 223 1.41 4.19 1.26
N ARG A 224 2.63 4.35 1.77
CA ARG A 224 3.10 3.84 3.07
C ARG A 224 3.87 4.92 3.83
N CYS A 225 4.03 4.78 5.14
CA CYS A 225 4.80 5.73 5.93
C CYS A 225 6.17 5.19 6.35
N VAL A 226 7.08 6.11 6.64
CA VAL A 226 8.35 5.89 7.34
C VAL A 226 8.40 6.72 8.62
N TYR A 227 9.26 6.32 9.57
CA TYR A 227 9.39 6.92 10.89
C TYR A 227 10.86 7.12 11.20
N ASP A 228 11.26 8.35 11.45
CA ASP A 228 12.64 8.68 11.85
C ASP A 228 12.90 8.18 13.29
N GLN A 229 14.12 7.70 13.57
CA GLN A 229 14.54 7.22 14.90
C GLN A 229 15.02 8.33 15.85
#